data_AF-A0A4Q6G3E9-F1
#
_entry.id   AF-A0A4Q6G3E9-F1
#
_cell.length_a   1.000
_cell.length_b   1.000
_cell.length_c   1.000
_cell.angle_alpha   90.00
_cell.angle_beta   90.00
_cell.angle_gamma   90.00
#
_symmetry.space_group_name_H-M   'P 1'
#
loop_
_entity.id
_entity.type
_entity.pdbx_description
1 polymer ?
#
loop_
_entity_poly.entity_id
_entity_poly.type
_entity_poly.pdbx_seq_one_letter_code
_entity_poly.pdbx_strand_id
1 'polypeptide(L)'
;MSFKKAVLALGLVSGLSSHAFAADVGPLLNAVDETAGAVEDLKGLINSGVVGTVSSETPAGPVFTPGAPSSDCSFCDEGTVEEGNPNLALNILAQAGGSLNDARPYLSDYAQGKGNLNFNFSFGCSFTGDASIDLASADLALGFPGNTNIQWRTKLDSSVNKMKTARTLAGCP
;
A
#
# COMPACT_ATOMS: atom_id res chain seq x y z
N MET A 1 -27.98 -14.07 44.30
CA MET A 1 -26.78 -13.39 43.76
C MET A 1 -27.23 -12.40 42.71
N SER A 2 -26.88 -11.12 42.85
CA SER A 2 -27.51 -9.99 42.12
C SER A 2 -27.01 -9.87 40.68
N PHE A 3 -27.95 -9.80 39.72
CA PHE A 3 -27.76 -9.63 38.27
C PHE A 3 -26.78 -8.51 37.89
N LYS A 4 -26.62 -7.48 38.75
CA LYS A 4 -25.70 -6.35 38.54
C LYS A 4 -24.22 -6.75 38.55
N LYS A 5 -23.82 -7.81 39.26
CA LYS A 5 -22.42 -8.28 39.27
C LYS A 5 -22.04 -9.02 37.98
N ALA A 6 -23.01 -9.66 37.32
CA ALA A 6 -22.76 -10.35 36.05
C ALA A 6 -22.55 -9.37 34.89
N VAL A 7 -23.32 -8.27 34.85
CA VAL A 7 -23.18 -7.23 33.81
C VAL A 7 -21.84 -6.49 33.90
N LEU A 8 -21.34 -6.22 35.12
CA LEU A 8 -20.03 -5.60 35.30
C LEU A 8 -18.88 -6.52 34.82
N ALA A 9 -18.97 -7.82 35.11
CA ALA A 9 -17.96 -8.79 34.67
C ALA A 9 -17.95 -8.99 33.14
N LEU A 10 -19.12 -8.98 32.50
CA LEU A 10 -19.23 -9.03 31.03
C LEU A 10 -18.66 -7.77 30.36
N GLY A 11 -18.94 -6.57 30.89
CA GLY A 11 -18.36 -5.33 30.36
C GLY A 11 -16.84 -5.24 30.50
N LEU A 12 -16.27 -5.79 31.57
CA LEU A 12 -14.82 -5.84 31.79
C LEU A 12 -14.12 -6.80 30.81
N VAL A 13 -14.69 -7.97 30.51
CA VAL A 13 -14.11 -8.94 29.58
C VAL A 13 -14.17 -8.45 28.12
N SER A 14 -15.25 -7.77 27.73
CA SER A 14 -15.36 -7.14 26.41
C SER A 14 -14.40 -5.96 26.24
N GLY A 15 -14.18 -5.17 27.31
CA GLY A 15 -13.21 -4.07 27.29
C GLY A 15 -11.75 -4.57 27.23
N LEU A 16 -11.39 -5.61 27.99
CA LEU A 16 -10.04 -6.16 27.98
C LEU A 16 -9.65 -6.77 26.62
N SER A 17 -10.60 -7.39 25.92
CA SER A 17 -10.37 -7.98 24.59
C SER A 17 -10.23 -6.92 23.50
N SER A 18 -11.04 -5.85 23.50
CA SER A 18 -10.88 -4.75 22.54
C SER A 18 -9.55 -4.01 22.70
N HIS A 19 -9.03 -3.87 23.93
CA HIS A 19 -7.71 -3.26 24.15
C HIS A 19 -6.56 -4.14 23.62
N ALA A 20 -6.71 -5.47 23.65
CA ALA A 20 -5.73 -6.38 23.07
C ALA A 20 -5.70 -6.27 21.54
N PHE A 21 -6.87 -6.34 20.88
CA PHE A 21 -6.94 -6.21 19.42
C PHE A 21 -6.48 -4.84 18.93
N ALA A 22 -6.81 -3.77 19.64
CA ALA A 22 -6.33 -2.42 19.30
C ALA A 22 -4.81 -2.28 19.48
N ALA A 23 -4.20 -2.97 20.44
CA ALA A 23 -2.75 -3.01 20.57
C ALA A 23 -2.09 -3.77 19.41
N ASP A 24 -2.72 -4.85 18.94
CA ASP A 24 -2.20 -5.67 17.84
C ASP A 24 -2.17 -4.92 16.49
N VAL A 25 -3.27 -4.24 16.12
CA VAL A 25 -3.36 -3.54 14.81
C VAL A 25 -3.17 -2.03 14.88
N GLY A 26 -3.05 -1.43 16.06
CA GLY A 26 -2.87 0.01 16.22
C GLY A 26 -1.70 0.58 15.41
N PRO A 27 -0.50 -0.04 15.45
CA PRO A 27 0.62 0.37 14.60
C PRO A 27 0.33 0.28 13.10
N LEU A 28 -0.44 -0.72 12.67
CA LEU A 28 -0.85 -0.89 11.27
C LEU A 28 -1.86 0.16 10.83
N LEU A 29 -2.85 0.49 11.67
CA LEU A 29 -3.79 1.58 11.41
C LEU A 29 -3.08 2.93 11.27
N ASN A 30 -2.13 3.22 12.17
CA ASN A 30 -1.32 4.44 12.07
C ASN A 30 -0.49 4.46 10.78
N ALA A 31 0.11 3.33 10.39
CA ALA A 31 0.86 3.23 9.15
C ALA A 31 -0.04 3.44 7.91
N VAL A 32 -1.29 2.96 7.94
CA VAL A 32 -2.27 3.21 6.88
C VAL A 32 -2.59 4.70 6.75
N ASP A 33 -2.88 5.38 7.87
CA ASP A 33 -3.19 6.82 7.86
C ASP A 33 -2.00 7.66 7.38
N GLU A 34 -0.79 7.36 7.87
CA GLU A 34 0.43 8.05 7.43
C GLU A 34 0.73 7.80 5.94
N THR A 35 0.51 6.57 5.47
CA THR A 35 0.74 6.21 4.07
C THR A 35 -0.30 6.85 3.15
N ALA A 36 -1.56 6.96 3.58
CA ALA A 36 -2.58 7.68 2.84
C ALA A 36 -2.21 9.16 2.68
N GLY A 37 -1.71 9.81 3.74
CA GLY A 37 -1.15 11.16 3.64
C GLY A 37 0.04 11.24 2.67
N ALA A 38 0.94 10.25 2.71
CA ALA A 38 2.08 10.19 1.80
C ALA A 38 1.68 10.00 0.34
N VAL A 39 0.64 9.23 0.05
CA VAL A 39 0.08 9.06 -1.30
C VAL A 39 -0.37 10.40 -1.88
N GLU A 40 -1.07 11.23 -1.09
CA GLU A 40 -1.49 12.57 -1.54
C GLU A 40 -0.29 13.50 -1.78
N ASP A 41 0.73 13.44 -0.93
CA ASP A 41 1.98 14.20 -1.15
C ASP A 41 2.71 13.75 -2.43
N LEU A 42 2.78 12.43 -2.69
CA LEU A 42 3.38 11.86 -3.90
C LEU A 42 2.64 12.30 -5.17
N LYS A 43 1.30 12.31 -5.14
CA LYS A 43 0.47 12.88 -6.22
C LYS A 43 0.78 14.37 -6.43
N GLY A 44 0.97 15.12 -5.34
CA GLY A 44 1.37 16.53 -5.38
C GLY A 44 2.74 16.74 -6.04
N LEU A 45 3.71 15.87 -5.76
CA LEU A 45 5.04 15.92 -6.40
C LEU A 45 4.97 15.69 -7.91
N ILE A 46 4.10 14.79 -8.38
CA ILE A 46 3.87 14.60 -9.82
C ILE A 46 3.18 15.83 -10.42
N ASN A 47 2.08 16.29 -9.83
CA ASN A 47 1.28 17.41 -10.35
C ASN A 47 2.04 18.76 -10.36
N SER A 48 3.02 18.93 -9.49
CA SER A 48 3.90 20.11 -9.47
C SER A 48 5.00 20.06 -10.54
N GLY A 49 5.10 18.97 -11.31
CA GLY A 49 6.16 18.77 -12.31
C GLY A 49 7.55 18.54 -11.70
N VAL A 50 7.62 18.34 -10.38
CA VAL A 50 8.87 18.07 -9.64
C VAL A 50 9.42 16.68 -9.97
N VAL A 51 8.53 15.76 -10.38
CA VAL A 51 8.85 14.39 -10.77
C VAL A 51 8.27 14.19 -12.18
N GLY A 52 9.12 13.92 -13.18
CA GLY A 52 8.65 13.79 -14.56
C GLY A 52 9.62 14.15 -15.68
N THR A 53 10.88 14.48 -15.39
CA THR A 53 11.90 14.62 -16.45
C THR A 53 12.94 13.50 -16.32
N VAL A 54 12.57 12.29 -16.73
CA VAL A 54 13.58 11.36 -17.24
C VAL A 54 13.98 11.93 -18.59
N SER A 55 15.15 12.60 -18.68
CA SER A 55 15.67 13.00 -19.97
C SER A 55 15.78 11.74 -20.82
N SER A 56 15.11 11.72 -21.96
CA SER A 56 15.28 10.69 -22.98
C SER A 56 16.70 10.76 -23.54
N GLU A 57 17.70 10.32 -22.80
CA GLU A 57 18.87 9.72 -23.40
C GLU A 57 18.51 8.27 -23.68
N THR A 58 17.78 8.05 -24.78
CA THR A 58 17.73 6.73 -25.41
C THR A 58 19.18 6.38 -25.76
N PRO A 59 19.83 5.37 -25.15
CA PRO A 59 21.01 4.81 -25.78
C PRO A 59 20.49 4.17 -27.07
N ALA A 60 20.96 4.65 -28.22
CA ALA A 60 20.69 4.03 -29.51
C ALA A 60 21.26 2.60 -29.51
N GLY A 61 20.50 1.66 -28.95
CA GLY A 61 20.73 0.22 -29.02
C GLY A 61 20.14 -0.34 -30.31
N PRO A 62 20.71 -1.43 -30.85
CA PRO A 62 20.43 -1.90 -32.21
C PRO A 62 18.97 -2.32 -32.36
N VAL A 63 18.34 -1.87 -33.46
CA VAL A 63 17.01 -2.29 -33.91
C VAL A 63 17.02 -3.79 -34.14
N PHE A 64 16.31 -4.55 -33.31
CA PHE A 64 16.03 -5.96 -33.52
C PHE A 64 14.70 -6.12 -34.27
N THR A 65 14.72 -6.82 -35.40
CA THR A 65 13.53 -7.19 -36.17
C THR A 65 12.84 -8.41 -35.54
N PRO A 66 11.50 -8.47 -35.44
CA PRO A 66 10.81 -9.54 -34.73
C PRO A 66 10.78 -10.84 -35.56
N GLY A 67 11.26 -11.93 -34.97
CA GLY A 67 10.98 -13.30 -35.41
C GLY A 67 9.77 -13.87 -34.65
N ALA A 68 8.91 -14.59 -35.37
CA ALA A 68 7.60 -15.08 -34.93
C ALA A 68 7.68 -16.26 -33.91
N PRO A 69 6.53 -16.71 -33.34
CA PRO A 69 6.29 -16.78 -31.90
C PRO A 69 6.52 -18.19 -31.31
N SER A 70 6.85 -18.27 -30.02
CA SER A 70 6.63 -19.52 -29.27
C SER A 70 6.43 -19.28 -27.77
N SER A 71 5.30 -19.81 -27.29
CA SER A 71 4.97 -20.19 -25.90
C SER A 71 4.97 -19.08 -24.84
N ASP A 72 3.79 -18.46 -24.72
CA ASP A 72 3.17 -17.86 -23.54
C ASP A 72 3.93 -17.99 -22.21
N CYS A 73 4.76 -16.99 -21.94
CA CYS A 73 4.92 -16.46 -20.59
C CYS A 73 4.22 -15.09 -20.60
N SER A 74 3.10 -14.94 -19.89
CA SER A 74 2.41 -13.64 -19.80
C SER A 74 3.23 -12.56 -19.07
N PHE A 75 4.35 -12.95 -18.44
CA PHE A 75 5.35 -12.06 -17.85
C PHE A 75 6.55 -11.77 -18.77
N CYS A 76 6.63 -12.43 -19.93
CA CYS A 76 7.68 -12.24 -20.93
C CYS A 76 7.18 -11.49 -22.17
N ASP A 77 5.98 -10.90 -22.10
CA ASP A 77 5.61 -9.89 -23.07
C ASP A 77 6.53 -8.70 -22.80
N GLU A 78 7.56 -8.56 -23.62
CA GLU A 78 8.46 -7.40 -23.73
C GLU A 78 7.67 -6.17 -24.24
N GLY A 79 6.46 -5.96 -23.73
CA GLY A 79 5.83 -4.67 -23.74
C GLY A 79 6.74 -3.78 -22.93
N THR A 80 7.49 -2.93 -23.62
CA THR A 80 8.20 -1.81 -23.02
C THR A 80 7.30 -1.19 -21.97
N VAL A 81 7.62 -1.38 -20.69
CA VAL A 81 7.01 -0.58 -19.64
C VAL A 81 7.33 0.85 -20.07
N GLU A 82 6.31 1.64 -20.43
CA GLU A 82 6.50 3.06 -20.70
C GLU A 82 6.88 3.72 -19.38
N GLU A 83 8.15 3.56 -19.03
CA GLU A 83 8.82 4.16 -17.89
C GLU A 83 8.82 5.68 -18.08
N GLY A 84 8.53 6.40 -17.00
CA GLY A 84 8.46 7.86 -17.03
C GLY A 84 7.09 8.40 -17.44
N ASN A 85 6.01 7.61 -17.33
CA ASN A 85 4.65 8.08 -17.55
C ASN A 85 4.02 8.58 -16.23
N PRO A 86 3.94 9.91 -15.99
CA PRO A 86 3.45 10.43 -14.72
C PRO A 86 1.95 10.25 -14.53
N ASN A 87 1.18 10.14 -15.62
CA ASN A 87 -0.26 9.87 -15.57
C ASN A 87 -0.55 8.43 -15.12
N LEU A 88 0.27 7.48 -15.57
CA LEU A 88 0.18 6.09 -15.11
C LEU A 88 0.50 6.00 -13.61
N ALA A 89 1.57 6.65 -13.16
CA ALA A 89 1.92 6.71 -11.75
C ALA A 89 0.82 7.36 -10.89
N LEU A 90 0.19 8.44 -11.36
CA LEU A 90 -0.96 9.05 -10.68
C LEU A 90 -2.15 8.09 -10.54
N ASN A 91 -2.45 7.32 -11.59
CA ASN A 91 -3.54 6.34 -11.55
C ASN A 91 -3.24 5.24 -10.51
N ILE A 92 -2.03 4.70 -10.52
CA ILE A 92 -1.61 3.66 -9.57
C ILE A 92 -1.62 4.20 -8.13
N LEU A 93 -1.15 5.43 -7.90
CA LEU A 93 -1.27 6.08 -6.58
C LEU A 93 -2.73 6.26 -6.13
N ALA A 94 -3.67 6.47 -7.06
CA ALA A 94 -5.08 6.50 -6.73
C ALA A 94 -5.60 5.12 -6.30
N GLN A 95 -5.13 4.03 -6.93
CA GLN A 95 -5.43 2.65 -6.52
C GLN A 95 -4.87 2.35 -5.13
N ALA A 96 -3.61 2.72 -4.86
CA ALA A 96 -3.01 2.60 -3.53
C ALA A 96 -3.85 3.31 -2.46
N GLY A 97 -4.29 4.54 -2.74
CA GLY A 97 -5.18 5.30 -1.85
C GLY A 97 -6.55 4.65 -1.64
N GLY A 98 -7.11 4.01 -2.67
CA GLY A 98 -8.32 3.20 -2.57
C GLY A 98 -8.14 2.02 -1.62
N SER A 99 -7.09 1.22 -1.84
CA SER A 99 -6.75 0.07 -0.98
C SER A 99 -6.53 0.47 0.48
N LEU A 100 -5.88 1.61 0.75
CA LEU A 100 -5.72 2.13 2.11
C LEU A 100 -7.05 2.55 2.75
N ASN A 101 -7.95 3.16 1.97
CA ASN A 101 -9.29 3.52 2.44
C ASN A 101 -10.15 2.29 2.74
N ASP A 102 -10.02 1.22 1.94
CA ASP A 102 -10.71 -0.05 2.18
C ASP A 102 -10.13 -0.81 3.38
N ALA A 103 -8.81 -0.74 3.60
CA ALA A 103 -8.16 -1.37 4.75
C ALA A 103 -8.63 -0.80 6.10
N ARG A 104 -8.81 0.53 6.18
CA ARG A 104 -9.17 1.25 7.42
C ARG A 104 -10.39 0.69 8.16
N PRO A 105 -11.58 0.57 7.54
CA PRO A 105 -12.76 0.09 8.24
C PRO A 105 -12.58 -1.35 8.75
N TYR A 106 -11.95 -2.24 7.97
CA TYR A 106 -11.69 -3.61 8.39
C TYR A 106 -10.75 -3.69 9.61
N LEU A 107 -9.63 -2.96 9.57
CA LEU A 107 -8.69 -2.92 10.70
C LEU A 107 -9.30 -2.23 11.92
N SER A 108 -10.12 -1.19 11.73
CA SER A 108 -10.81 -0.48 12.82
C SER A 108 -11.86 -1.37 13.49
N ASP A 109 -12.62 -2.14 12.72
CA ASP A 109 -13.59 -3.09 13.26
C ASP A 109 -12.89 -4.22 14.02
N TYR A 110 -11.75 -4.73 13.53
CA TYR A 110 -10.92 -5.67 14.28
C TYR A 110 -10.43 -5.06 15.60
N ALA A 111 -9.86 -3.85 15.57
CA ALA A 111 -9.38 -3.16 16.78
C ALA A 111 -10.48 -2.94 17.82
N GLN A 112 -11.72 -2.73 17.38
CA GLN A 112 -12.89 -2.56 18.24
C GLN A 112 -13.50 -3.89 18.73
N GLY A 113 -12.97 -5.04 18.29
CA GLY A 113 -13.54 -6.33 18.61
C GLY A 113 -14.91 -6.57 17.94
N LYS A 114 -15.18 -5.94 16.79
CA LYS A 114 -16.46 -5.97 16.10
C LYS A 114 -16.47 -6.96 14.93
N GLY A 115 -17.63 -7.55 14.69
CA GLY A 115 -17.90 -8.39 13.52
C GLY A 115 -17.10 -9.69 13.52
N ASN A 116 -16.84 -10.22 12.33
CA ASN A 116 -16.00 -11.40 12.16
C ASN A 116 -14.52 -10.98 12.19
N LEU A 117 -13.89 -11.12 13.36
CA LEU A 117 -12.51 -10.66 13.61
C LEU A 117 -11.51 -11.22 12.60
N ASN A 118 -11.56 -12.53 12.34
CA ASN A 118 -10.64 -13.16 11.40
C ASN A 118 -10.82 -12.64 9.98
N PHE A 119 -12.07 -12.42 9.57
CA PHE A 119 -12.38 -11.82 8.28
C PHE A 119 -11.86 -10.39 8.19
N ASN A 120 -12.18 -9.56 9.17
CA ASN A 120 -11.77 -8.16 9.22
C ASN A 120 -10.24 -8.01 9.22
N PHE A 121 -9.54 -8.79 10.03
CA PHE A 121 -8.07 -8.79 10.05
C PHE A 121 -7.49 -9.23 8.70
N SER A 122 -8.00 -10.32 8.11
CA SER A 122 -7.49 -10.82 6.82
C SER A 122 -7.67 -9.82 5.68
N PHE A 123 -8.85 -9.19 5.57
CA PHE A 123 -9.11 -8.19 4.54
C PHE A 123 -8.27 -6.92 4.76
N GLY A 124 -8.15 -6.44 6.00
CA GLY A 124 -7.25 -5.34 6.33
C GLY A 124 -5.80 -5.61 5.94
N CYS A 125 -5.30 -6.82 6.20
CA CYS A 125 -3.96 -7.25 5.81
C CYS A 125 -3.79 -7.42 4.29
N SER A 126 -4.84 -7.83 3.56
CA SER A 126 -4.84 -7.94 2.10
C SER A 126 -4.73 -6.57 1.45
N PHE A 127 -5.63 -5.65 1.79
CA PHE A 127 -5.65 -4.30 1.22
C PHE A 127 -4.38 -3.51 1.53
N THR A 128 -3.78 -3.71 2.70
CA THR A 128 -2.48 -3.12 3.03
C THR A 128 -1.32 -3.73 2.24
N GLY A 129 -1.43 -5.00 1.86
CA GLY A 129 -0.54 -5.66 0.90
C GLY A 129 -0.67 -5.07 -0.49
N ASP A 130 -1.90 -4.94 -0.99
CA ASP A 130 -2.21 -4.37 -2.30
C ASP A 130 -1.69 -2.93 -2.41
N ALA A 131 -1.95 -2.08 -1.39
CA ALA A 131 -1.42 -0.73 -1.35
C ALA A 131 0.13 -0.67 -1.41
N SER A 132 0.82 -1.65 -0.82
CA SER A 132 2.29 -1.72 -0.88
C SER A 132 2.79 -2.08 -2.28
N ILE A 133 2.07 -2.95 -2.99
CA ILE A 133 2.35 -3.34 -4.38
C ILE A 133 2.08 -2.15 -5.32
N ASP A 134 0.98 -1.45 -5.12
CA ASP A 134 0.62 -0.28 -5.92
C ASP A 134 1.64 0.85 -5.72
N LEU A 135 2.11 1.10 -4.50
CA LEU A 135 3.19 2.07 -4.26
C LEU A 135 4.47 1.70 -5.04
N ALA A 136 4.90 0.44 -5.00
CA ALA A 136 6.05 -0.01 -5.78
C ALA A 136 5.80 0.12 -7.30
N SER A 137 4.58 -0.16 -7.75
CA SER A 137 4.19 -0.07 -9.16
C SER A 137 4.16 1.38 -9.65
N ALA A 138 3.76 2.33 -8.80
CA ALA A 138 3.81 3.76 -9.11
C ALA A 138 5.25 4.26 -9.28
N ASP A 139 6.19 3.71 -8.50
CA ASP A 139 7.61 4.00 -8.64
C ASP A 139 8.19 3.48 -9.96
N LEU A 140 7.81 2.26 -10.37
CA LEU A 140 8.17 1.68 -11.66
C LEU A 140 7.59 2.50 -12.82
N ALA A 141 6.34 2.93 -12.73
CA ALA A 141 5.69 3.75 -13.76
C ALA A 141 6.39 5.10 -13.99
N LEU A 142 7.04 5.68 -12.96
CA LEU A 142 7.86 6.88 -13.12
C LEU A 142 9.26 6.62 -13.68
N GLY A 143 9.62 5.37 -13.93
CA GLY A 143 10.86 4.99 -14.60
C GLY A 143 12.04 4.83 -13.65
N PHE A 144 11.96 3.88 -12.73
CA PHE A 144 13.13 3.44 -11.97
C PHE A 144 14.08 2.61 -12.85
N PRO A 145 15.41 2.86 -12.86
CA PRO A 145 16.18 3.72 -11.95
C PRO A 145 16.37 5.18 -12.41
N GLY A 146 15.77 5.60 -13.53
CA GLY A 146 15.91 6.94 -14.09
C GLY A 146 15.33 8.08 -13.22
N ASN A 147 14.31 7.80 -12.40
CA ASN A 147 13.76 8.77 -11.47
C ASN A 147 14.65 8.94 -10.22
N THR A 148 15.47 9.99 -10.23
CA THR A 148 16.40 10.34 -9.14
C THR A 148 15.84 11.38 -8.16
N ASN A 149 14.54 11.71 -8.24
CA ASN A 149 13.96 12.73 -7.37
C ASN A 149 14.00 12.29 -5.89
N ILE A 150 14.84 12.95 -5.10
CA ILE A 150 15.09 12.57 -3.70
C ILE A 150 13.82 12.66 -2.84
N GLN A 151 12.94 13.64 -3.08
CA GLN A 151 11.72 13.80 -2.30
C GLN A 151 10.75 12.65 -2.57
N TRP A 152 10.56 12.30 -3.85
CA TRP A 152 9.79 11.12 -4.26
C TRP A 152 10.34 9.84 -3.63
N ARG A 153 11.65 9.56 -3.87
CA ARG A 153 12.33 8.35 -3.38
C ARG A 153 12.21 8.21 -1.87
N THR A 154 12.57 9.26 -1.12
CA THR A 154 12.53 9.24 0.34
C THR A 154 11.12 8.98 0.86
N LYS A 155 10.11 9.62 0.25
CA LYS A 155 8.73 9.48 0.69
C LYS A 155 8.19 8.08 0.39
N LEU A 156 8.40 7.58 -0.82
CA LEU A 156 7.96 6.27 -1.26
C LEU A 156 8.64 5.14 -0.46
N ASP A 157 9.97 5.18 -0.33
CA ASP A 157 10.74 4.20 0.42
C ASP A 157 10.35 4.21 1.91
N SER A 158 10.12 5.39 2.49
CA SER A 158 9.65 5.51 3.87
C SER A 158 8.25 4.90 4.06
N SER A 159 7.31 5.20 3.15
CA SER A 159 5.96 4.66 3.18
C SER A 159 5.93 3.14 3.03
N VAL A 160 6.65 2.59 2.05
CA VAL A 160 6.74 1.14 1.81
C VAL A 160 7.37 0.43 3.02
N ASN A 161 8.47 0.96 3.57
CA ASN A 161 9.14 0.36 4.72
C ASN A 161 8.30 0.43 6.01
N LYS A 162 7.59 1.54 6.23
CA LYS A 162 6.66 1.68 7.36
C LYS A 162 5.52 0.67 7.24
N MET A 163 4.87 0.61 6.08
CA MET A 163 3.80 -0.37 5.83
C MET A 163 4.29 -1.80 6.04
N LYS A 164 5.44 -2.16 5.48
CA LYS A 164 6.05 -3.48 5.67
C LYS A 164 6.32 -3.82 7.13
N THR A 165 6.88 -2.86 7.87
CA THR A 165 7.19 -3.04 9.30
C THR A 165 5.91 -3.21 10.10
N ALA A 166 4.91 -2.36 9.86
CA ALA A 166 3.65 -2.42 10.58
C ALA A 166 2.83 -3.69 10.26
N ARG A 167 2.84 -4.15 9.00
CA ARG A 167 2.23 -5.44 8.60
C ARG A 167 2.90 -6.61 9.33
N THR A 168 4.23 -6.62 9.39
CA THR A 168 4.99 -7.64 10.13
C THR A 168 4.63 -7.64 11.62
N LEU A 169 4.57 -6.46 12.25
CA LEU A 169 4.24 -6.32 13.67
C LEU A 169 2.81 -6.77 13.99
N ALA A 170 1.87 -6.49 13.09
CA ALA A 170 0.48 -6.90 13.23
C ALA A 170 0.28 -8.41 12.96
N GLY A 171 1.27 -9.11 12.40
CA GLY A 171 1.15 -10.53 12.04
C GLY A 171 0.38 -10.77 10.74
N CYS A 172 0.37 -9.80 9.82
CA CYS A 172 -0.17 -10.02 8.48
C CYS A 172 0.67 -11.06 7.73
N PRO A 173 0.02 -11.99 6.97
CA PRO A 173 0.71 -12.93 6.10
C PRO A 173 1.40 -12.27 4.91
#